data_AF-A0A6G0KU34-F1
#
_entry.id   AF-A0A6G0KU34-F1
#
_cell.length_a   1.000
_cell.length_b   1.000
_cell.length_c   1.000
_cell.angle_alpha   90.00
_cell.angle_beta   90.00
_cell.angle_gamma   90.00
#
_symmetry.space_group_name_H-M   'P 1'
#
loop_
_entity.id
_entity.type
_entity.pdbx_description
1 polymer ?
#
loop_
_entity_poly.entity_id
_entity_poly.type
_entity_poly.pdbx_seq_one_letter_code
_entity_poly.pdbx_strand_id
1 'polypeptide(L)'
;MTTKRSRPSPPSTAPAPTSVLSPLDTFATRGWVCIRNLLSPSELRVLRDECDVLYARKSVEDIVAQGCVLDVMAQCPMRDSDSARVNSKCYLTARAKQLKSIADDHQVFTSLLFEKLPTVAGQLLADCTEVETPTEVFFFNEHYVVKPPKSHVEFRWHRDDDEQLAMSVHRETIVPYVSAWCALDDVTEANGALQFVSLDGPSELGNDKVENLQRRASEPVTAKAGDVLFFLSNATIS
;
A
#
# COMPACT_ATOMS: atom_id res chain seq x y z
N MET A 1 -68.90 15.36 30.53
CA MET A 1 -68.39 14.95 29.21
C MET A 1 -67.74 16.19 28.61
N THR A 2 -66.47 16.30 28.25
CA THR A 2 -65.58 15.32 27.61
C THR A 2 -64.12 15.80 27.84
N THR A 3 -63.26 14.98 28.44
CA THR A 3 -61.83 15.29 28.61
C THR A 3 -61.06 14.95 27.33
N LYS A 4 -60.34 15.94 26.80
CA LYS A 4 -59.55 15.87 25.56
C LYS A 4 -58.30 15.02 25.83
N ARG A 5 -58.25 13.78 25.31
CA ARG A 5 -57.05 12.92 25.35
C ARG A 5 -56.03 13.41 24.31
N SER A 6 -54.84 13.77 24.78
CA SER A 6 -53.66 14.07 23.96
C SER A 6 -53.09 12.78 23.35
N ARG A 7 -52.76 12.83 22.05
CA ARG A 7 -52.16 11.73 21.28
C ARG A 7 -50.66 11.61 21.63
N PRO A 8 -50.09 10.41 21.83
CA PRO A 8 -48.65 10.27 22.05
C PRO A 8 -47.89 10.48 20.73
N SER A 9 -46.75 11.16 20.84
CA SER A 9 -45.77 11.37 19.77
C SER A 9 -45.19 10.03 19.30
N PRO A 10 -44.85 9.87 18.01
CA PRO A 10 -44.20 8.66 17.53
C PRO A 10 -42.78 8.54 18.13
N PRO A 11 -42.28 7.31 18.35
CA PRO A 11 -40.93 7.11 18.83
C PRO A 11 -39.92 7.64 17.80
N SER A 12 -38.97 8.43 18.28
CA SER A 12 -37.81 8.91 17.53
C SER A 12 -36.97 7.71 17.10
N THR A 13 -37.00 7.36 15.81
CA THR A 13 -36.10 6.38 15.22
C THR A 13 -34.68 6.95 15.27
N ALA A 14 -33.84 6.37 16.13
CA ALA A 14 -32.40 6.59 16.07
C ALA A 14 -31.89 6.18 14.67
N PRO A 15 -30.93 6.92 14.07
CA PRO A 15 -30.29 6.48 12.84
C PRO A 15 -29.64 5.11 13.07
N ALA A 16 -29.79 4.21 12.11
CA ALA A 16 -29.17 2.89 12.13
C ALA A 16 -27.65 3.04 12.36
N PRO A 17 -27.01 2.15 13.14
CA PRO A 17 -25.56 2.18 13.30
C PRO A 17 -24.94 2.01 11.91
N THR A 18 -24.12 2.97 11.50
CA THR A 18 -23.27 2.87 10.32
C THR A 18 -22.44 1.62 10.49
N SER A 19 -22.75 0.56 9.74
CA SER A 19 -22.02 -0.70 9.76
C SER A 19 -20.56 -0.41 9.46
N VAL A 20 -19.68 -0.53 10.47
CA VAL A 20 -18.24 -0.45 10.25
C VAL A 20 -17.87 -1.71 9.48
N LEU A 21 -17.58 -1.56 8.20
CA LEU A 21 -17.11 -2.65 7.36
C LEU A 21 -15.84 -3.25 7.95
N SER A 22 -15.69 -4.58 7.86
CA SER A 22 -14.42 -5.21 8.23
C SER A 22 -13.30 -4.72 7.29
N PRO A 23 -12.02 -4.85 7.67
CA PRO A 23 -10.91 -4.53 6.77
C PRO A 23 -10.99 -5.26 5.42
N LEU A 24 -11.48 -6.50 5.45
CA LEU A 24 -11.66 -7.34 4.28
C LEU A 24 -12.78 -6.80 3.37
N ASP A 25 -13.97 -6.52 3.93
CA ASP A 25 -15.09 -5.94 3.16
C ASP A 25 -14.72 -4.56 2.58
N THR A 26 -13.96 -3.78 3.35
CA THR A 26 -13.47 -2.47 2.92
C THR A 26 -12.55 -2.62 1.72
N PHE A 27 -11.60 -3.55 1.77
CA PHE A 27 -10.67 -3.81 0.68
C PHE A 27 -11.39 -4.34 -0.56
N ALA A 28 -12.26 -5.33 -0.41
CA ALA A 28 -13.03 -5.90 -1.53
C ALA A 28 -13.92 -4.86 -2.23
N THR A 29 -14.47 -3.90 -1.48
CA THR A 29 -15.32 -2.84 -2.03
C THR A 29 -14.51 -1.69 -2.63
N ARG A 30 -13.47 -1.23 -1.93
CA ARG A 30 -12.75 0.01 -2.28
C ARG A 30 -11.49 -0.22 -3.10
N GLY A 31 -10.97 -1.44 -3.10
CA GLY A 31 -9.66 -1.79 -3.63
C GLY A 31 -8.49 -1.39 -2.71
N TRP A 32 -8.76 -0.91 -1.50
CA TRP A 32 -7.72 -0.54 -0.53
C TRP A 32 -8.22 -0.55 0.92
N VAL A 33 -7.30 -0.72 1.87
CA VAL A 33 -7.55 -0.67 3.31
C VAL A 33 -6.30 -0.24 4.08
N CYS A 34 -6.48 0.44 5.21
CA CYS A 34 -5.40 0.75 6.16
C CYS A 34 -5.52 -0.13 7.40
N ILE A 35 -4.48 -0.89 7.72
CA ILE A 35 -4.38 -1.70 8.94
C ILE A 35 -3.43 -0.99 9.92
N ARG A 36 -3.99 -0.62 11.07
CA ARG A 36 -3.28 0.18 12.08
C ARG A 36 -2.31 -0.65 12.90
N ASN A 37 -1.13 -0.10 13.20
CA ASN A 37 -0.07 -0.70 14.00
C ASN A 37 0.27 -2.15 13.58
N LEU A 38 0.29 -2.42 12.27
CA LEU A 38 0.61 -3.75 11.78
C LEU A 38 2.08 -4.07 11.99
N LEU A 39 2.98 -3.10 11.81
CA LEU A 39 4.40 -3.27 12.11
C LEU A 39 4.67 -3.12 13.60
N SER A 40 5.41 -4.08 14.14
CA SER A 40 5.98 -3.99 15.48
C SER A 40 7.07 -2.90 15.53
N PRO A 41 7.38 -2.37 16.73
CA PRO A 41 8.46 -1.39 16.88
C PRO A 41 9.83 -1.87 16.39
N SER A 42 10.11 -3.18 16.44
CA SER A 42 11.34 -3.77 15.91
C SER A 42 11.36 -3.82 14.39
N GLU A 43 10.26 -4.24 13.76
CA GLU A 43 10.14 -4.26 12.29
C GLU A 43 10.26 -2.83 11.72
N LEU A 44 9.57 -1.88 12.35
CA LEU A 44 9.62 -0.47 11.95
C LEU A 44 11.03 0.12 12.06
N ARG A 45 11.78 -0.20 13.13
CA ARG A 45 13.17 0.25 13.27
C ARG A 45 14.06 -0.32 12.18
N VAL A 46 14.00 -1.63 11.92
CA VAL A 46 14.83 -2.26 10.88
C VAL A 46 14.57 -1.65 9.51
N LEU A 47 13.30 -1.41 9.15
CA LEU A 47 12.96 -0.75 7.88
C LEU A 47 13.46 0.69 7.79
N ARG A 48 13.36 1.46 8.88
CA ARG A 48 13.87 2.84 8.94
C ARG A 48 15.39 2.87 8.82
N ASP A 49 16.10 2.04 9.59
CA ASP A 49 17.55 1.99 9.58
C ASP A 49 18.08 1.65 8.17
N GLU A 50 17.42 0.71 7.48
CA GLU A 50 17.77 0.38 6.10
C GLU A 50 17.46 1.52 5.11
N CYS A 51 16.29 2.15 5.24
CA CYS A 51 15.90 3.31 4.44
C CYS A 51 16.89 4.48 4.61
N ASP A 52 17.31 4.77 5.84
CA ASP A 52 18.27 5.83 6.17
C ASP A 52 19.65 5.53 5.56
N VAL A 53 20.10 4.27 5.62
CA VAL A 53 21.35 3.83 4.98
C VAL A 53 21.29 4.01 3.46
N LEU A 54 20.14 3.75 2.82
CA LEU A 54 19.95 3.97 1.38
C LEU A 54 19.88 5.46 1.04
N TYR A 55 19.14 6.23 1.83
CA TYR A 55 18.96 7.67 1.65
C TYR A 55 20.30 8.41 1.72
N ALA A 56 21.14 8.07 2.71
CA ALA A 56 22.45 8.68 2.90
C ALA A 56 23.45 8.44 1.74
N ARG A 57 23.16 7.52 0.81
CA ARG A 57 24.03 7.21 -0.35
C ARG A 57 23.79 8.12 -1.54
N LYS A 58 22.70 8.88 -1.57
CA LYS A 58 22.30 9.71 -2.72
C LYS A 58 22.12 11.17 -2.30
N SER A 59 22.32 12.08 -3.24
CA SER A 59 21.92 13.48 -3.04
C SER A 59 20.40 13.60 -3.06
N VAL A 60 19.85 14.66 -2.46
CA VAL A 60 18.40 14.94 -2.51
C VAL A 60 17.94 15.10 -3.95
N GLU A 61 18.75 15.76 -4.77
CA GLU A 61 18.50 16.00 -6.19
C GLU A 61 18.40 14.68 -6.96
N ASP A 62 19.30 13.73 -6.70
CA ASP A 62 19.27 12.41 -7.34
C ASP A 62 18.04 11.60 -6.92
N ILE A 63 17.62 11.70 -5.65
CA ILE A 63 16.43 11.01 -5.15
C ILE A 63 15.19 11.55 -5.86
N VAL A 64 15.05 12.87 -5.96
CA VAL A 64 13.93 13.51 -6.66
C VAL A 64 13.95 13.15 -8.15
N ALA A 65 15.12 13.18 -8.80
CA ALA A 65 15.26 12.83 -10.21
C ALA A 65 14.89 11.36 -10.50
N GLN A 66 15.00 10.48 -9.51
CA GLN A 66 14.60 9.07 -9.59
C GLN A 66 13.16 8.83 -9.09
N GLY A 67 12.33 9.87 -9.04
CA GLY A 67 10.93 9.76 -8.64
C GLY A 67 10.75 9.43 -7.17
N CYS A 68 11.68 9.87 -6.30
CA CYS A 68 11.63 9.61 -4.87
C CYS A 68 11.76 8.12 -4.49
N VAL A 69 12.26 7.27 -5.39
CA VAL A 69 12.42 5.83 -5.15
C VAL A 69 13.87 5.49 -4.77
N LEU A 70 14.03 4.75 -3.68
CA LEU A 70 15.27 4.09 -3.29
C LEU A 70 15.13 2.59 -3.52
N ASP A 71 15.73 2.11 -4.60
CA ASP A 71 15.77 0.69 -4.94
C ASP A 71 16.77 -0.06 -4.04
N VAL A 72 16.24 -1.06 -3.32
CA VAL A 72 16.97 -1.91 -2.38
C VAL A 72 18.06 -2.73 -3.07
N MET A 73 17.90 -3.04 -4.35
CA MET A 73 18.79 -3.88 -5.15
C MET A 73 19.61 -3.08 -6.18
N ALA A 74 19.57 -1.74 -6.13
CA ALA A 74 20.21 -0.86 -7.12
C ALA A 74 21.71 -1.13 -7.35
N GLN A 75 22.45 -1.53 -6.31
CA GLN A 75 23.90 -1.79 -6.41
C GLN A 75 24.23 -3.24 -6.81
N CYS A 76 23.24 -4.13 -6.81
CA CYS A 76 23.38 -5.53 -7.20
C CYS A 76 22.17 -5.96 -8.06
N PRO A 77 22.03 -5.41 -9.28
CA PRO A 77 20.90 -5.73 -10.15
C PRO A 77 20.82 -7.24 -10.39
N MET A 78 19.70 -7.85 -10.03
CA MET A 78 19.47 -9.27 -10.22
C MET A 78 19.27 -9.55 -11.70
N ARG A 79 20.06 -10.47 -12.24
CA ARG A 79 19.90 -10.99 -13.61
C ARG A 79 18.76 -11.98 -13.66
N ASP A 80 18.18 -12.17 -14.84
CA ASP A 80 17.05 -13.10 -15.02
C ASP A 80 17.35 -14.53 -14.61
N SER A 81 18.60 -14.96 -14.72
CA SER A 81 19.07 -16.29 -14.30
C SER A 81 19.37 -16.42 -12.81
N ASP A 82 19.33 -15.33 -12.05
CA ASP A 82 19.74 -15.36 -10.64
C ASP A 82 18.69 -16.08 -9.79
N SER A 83 19.14 -17.01 -8.95
CA SER A 83 18.25 -17.76 -8.05
C SER A 83 17.51 -16.87 -7.07
N ALA A 84 18.03 -15.67 -6.78
CA ALA A 84 17.38 -14.65 -5.97
C ALA A 84 16.03 -14.17 -6.54
N ARG A 85 15.76 -14.35 -7.85
CA ARG A 85 14.48 -14.01 -8.46
C ARG A 85 13.33 -14.95 -8.09
N VAL A 86 13.64 -16.18 -7.65
CA VAL A 86 12.65 -17.24 -7.41
C VAL A 86 12.84 -17.94 -6.06
N ASN A 87 13.86 -17.57 -5.29
CA ASN A 87 14.18 -18.18 -4.01
C ASN A 87 14.41 -17.11 -2.94
N SER A 88 13.55 -17.08 -1.92
CA SER A 88 13.59 -16.08 -0.84
C SER A 88 14.91 -16.08 -0.07
N LYS A 89 15.52 -17.25 0.19
CA LYS A 89 16.83 -17.32 0.89
C LYS A 89 17.95 -16.68 0.05
N CYS A 90 17.94 -16.95 -1.26
CA CYS A 90 18.89 -16.31 -2.18
C CYS A 90 18.66 -14.80 -2.28
N TYR A 91 17.39 -14.36 -2.33
CA TYR A 91 17.00 -12.95 -2.30
C TYR A 91 17.53 -12.24 -1.06
N LEU A 92 17.22 -12.76 0.13
CA LEU A 92 17.64 -12.17 1.40
C LEU A 92 19.17 -12.18 1.57
N THR A 93 19.86 -13.20 1.04
CA THR A 93 21.32 -13.22 0.99
C THR A 93 21.89 -12.11 0.10
N ALA A 94 21.28 -11.86 -1.06
CA ALA A 94 21.68 -10.78 -1.96
C ALA A 94 21.42 -9.40 -1.30
N ARG A 95 20.25 -9.22 -0.69
CA ARG A 95 19.89 -8.02 0.09
C ARG A 95 20.92 -7.73 1.19
N ALA A 96 21.21 -8.72 2.03
CA ALA A 96 22.11 -8.54 3.17
C ALA A 96 23.53 -8.11 2.74
N LYS A 97 24.02 -8.62 1.60
CA LYS A 97 25.32 -8.21 1.03
C LYS A 97 25.37 -6.73 0.64
N GLN A 98 24.28 -6.18 0.11
CA GLN A 98 24.23 -4.78 -0.33
C GLN A 98 24.19 -3.78 0.83
N LEU A 99 23.56 -4.17 1.93
CA LEU A 99 23.26 -3.28 3.04
C LEU A 99 24.15 -3.51 4.25
N LYS A 100 25.00 -4.55 4.23
CA LYS A 100 25.81 -5.00 5.38
C LYS A 100 24.95 -5.21 6.63
N SER A 101 23.73 -5.72 6.41
CA SER A 101 22.74 -5.97 7.45
C SER A 101 23.23 -7.05 8.42
N ILE A 102 22.84 -6.95 9.69
CA ILE A 102 23.21 -7.92 10.74
C ILE A 102 22.21 -9.08 10.80
N ALA A 103 22.57 -10.14 11.52
CA ALA A 103 21.77 -11.38 11.57
C ALA A 103 20.32 -11.16 12.08
N ASP A 104 20.13 -10.27 13.05
CA ASP A 104 18.81 -10.02 13.64
C ASP A 104 17.86 -9.34 12.63
N ASP A 105 18.35 -8.38 11.85
CA ASP A 105 17.60 -7.73 10.77
C ASP A 105 17.16 -8.74 9.70
N HIS A 106 18.03 -9.71 9.38
CA HIS A 106 17.74 -10.74 8.37
C HIS A 106 16.51 -11.57 8.76
N GLN A 107 16.36 -11.91 10.04
CA GLN A 107 15.19 -12.61 10.52
C GLN A 107 13.92 -11.76 10.42
N VAL A 108 14.04 -10.45 10.69
CA VAL A 108 12.94 -9.49 10.53
C VAL A 108 12.50 -9.42 9.07
N PHE A 109 13.41 -9.27 8.12
CA PHE A 109 13.06 -9.27 6.69
C PHE A 109 12.46 -10.59 6.22
N THR A 110 12.98 -11.72 6.72
CA THR A 110 12.44 -13.04 6.41
C THR A 110 10.97 -13.13 6.78
N SER A 111 10.65 -12.82 8.04
CA SER A 111 9.28 -12.91 8.53
C SER A 111 8.38 -11.84 7.91
N LEU A 112 8.87 -10.60 7.77
CA LEU A 112 8.03 -9.51 7.27
C LEU A 112 7.68 -9.68 5.79
N LEU A 113 8.68 -9.92 4.93
CA LEU A 113 8.52 -9.96 3.48
C LEU A 113 7.91 -11.27 2.97
N PHE A 114 8.16 -12.40 3.66
CA PHE A 114 7.77 -13.73 3.18
C PHE A 114 6.75 -14.46 4.05
N GLU A 115 6.35 -13.91 5.20
CA GLU A 115 5.32 -14.51 6.07
C GLU A 115 4.19 -13.52 6.37
N LYS A 116 4.49 -12.43 7.07
CA LYS A 116 3.49 -11.53 7.65
C LYS A 116 2.72 -10.72 6.61
N LEU A 117 3.41 -9.93 5.78
CA LEU A 117 2.73 -9.11 4.75
C LEU A 117 2.03 -9.98 3.70
N PRO A 118 2.64 -11.06 3.17
CA PRO A 118 1.96 -11.96 2.24
C PRO A 118 0.75 -12.67 2.84
N THR A 119 0.77 -13.05 4.12
CA THR A 119 -0.40 -13.66 4.78
C THR A 119 -1.59 -12.71 4.77
N VAL A 120 -1.36 -11.43 5.12
CA VAL A 120 -2.41 -10.41 5.10
C VAL A 120 -2.89 -10.13 3.67
N ALA A 121 -1.97 -9.97 2.72
CA ALA A 121 -2.31 -9.74 1.31
C ALA A 121 -3.10 -10.91 0.71
N GLY A 122 -2.73 -12.16 1.02
CA GLY A 122 -3.43 -13.36 0.59
C GLY A 122 -4.85 -13.45 1.14
N GLN A 123 -5.07 -13.05 2.40
CA GLN A 123 -6.42 -12.95 2.99
C GLN A 123 -7.26 -11.89 2.27
N LEU A 124 -6.68 -10.72 1.99
CA LEU A 124 -7.36 -9.64 1.27
C LEU A 124 -7.74 -10.04 -0.17
N LEU A 125 -6.88 -10.79 -0.87
CA LEU A 125 -7.14 -11.30 -2.23
C LEU A 125 -8.18 -12.41 -2.27
N ALA A 126 -8.17 -13.32 -1.31
CA ALA A 126 -9.14 -14.42 -1.24
C ALA A 126 -10.58 -13.87 -1.18
N ASP A 127 -10.80 -12.83 -0.37
CA ASP A 127 -12.11 -12.19 -0.23
C ASP A 127 -12.54 -11.41 -1.48
N CYS A 128 -11.60 -10.97 -2.32
CA CYS A 128 -11.91 -10.28 -3.58
C CYS A 128 -12.32 -11.24 -4.72
N THR A 129 -11.89 -12.49 -4.67
CA THR A 129 -11.92 -13.38 -5.85
C THR A 129 -13.04 -14.42 -5.81
N GLU A 130 -13.77 -14.56 -4.70
CA GLU A 130 -14.76 -15.64 -4.45
C GLU A 130 -14.21 -17.07 -4.73
N VAL A 131 -12.89 -17.24 -4.88
CA VAL A 131 -12.26 -18.52 -5.18
C VAL A 131 -11.97 -19.25 -3.88
N GLU A 132 -12.44 -20.49 -3.76
CA GLU A 132 -12.27 -21.34 -2.55
C GLU A 132 -10.81 -21.78 -2.29
N THR A 133 -9.90 -21.59 -3.25
CA THR A 133 -8.49 -21.97 -3.10
C THR A 133 -7.65 -20.81 -2.58
N PRO A 134 -6.74 -21.04 -1.62
CA PRO A 134 -5.78 -20.02 -1.18
C PRO A 134 -5.06 -19.42 -2.39
N THR A 135 -5.13 -18.10 -2.54
CA THR A 135 -4.35 -17.43 -3.58
C THR A 135 -2.88 -17.55 -3.20
N GLU A 136 -2.12 -18.32 -3.97
CA GLU A 136 -0.68 -18.37 -3.81
C GLU A 136 -0.12 -16.99 -4.14
N VAL A 137 0.47 -16.32 -3.16
CA VAL A 137 1.04 -14.99 -3.30
C VAL A 137 2.55 -15.07 -3.48
N PHE A 138 3.06 -14.31 -4.44
CA PHE A 138 4.48 -14.23 -4.73
C PHE A 138 4.99 -12.82 -4.47
N PHE A 139 6.18 -12.72 -3.92
CA PHE A 139 6.86 -11.44 -3.75
C PHE A 139 7.37 -10.94 -5.10
N PHE A 140 6.83 -9.82 -5.56
CA PHE A 140 7.12 -9.27 -6.89
C PHE A 140 8.19 -8.19 -6.87
N ASN A 141 8.01 -7.16 -6.04
CA ASN A 141 8.90 -6.01 -5.98
C ASN A 141 8.87 -5.36 -4.59
N GLU A 142 9.93 -4.64 -4.25
CA GLU A 142 9.96 -3.68 -3.14
C GLU A 142 10.87 -2.51 -3.45
N HIS A 143 10.60 -1.38 -2.80
CA HIS A 143 11.47 -0.22 -2.76
C HIS A 143 11.01 0.71 -1.63
N TYR A 144 11.88 1.64 -1.24
CA TYR A 144 11.46 2.73 -0.36
C TYR A 144 11.03 3.93 -1.18
N VAL A 145 9.93 4.56 -0.78
CA VAL A 145 9.49 5.84 -1.33
C VAL A 145 9.78 6.93 -0.31
N VAL A 146 10.66 7.87 -0.65
CA VAL A 146 11.09 8.96 0.24
C VAL A 146 10.86 10.30 -0.44
N LYS A 147 9.97 11.13 0.12
CA LYS A 147 9.80 12.53 -0.26
C LYS A 147 10.76 13.39 0.57
N PRO A 148 11.87 13.90 0.02
CA PRO A 148 12.82 14.67 0.81
C PRO A 148 12.16 15.95 1.35
N PRO A 149 12.56 16.43 2.54
CA PRO A 149 11.98 17.62 3.12
C PRO A 149 12.16 18.83 2.19
N LYS A 150 11.11 19.63 2.02
CA LYS A 150 11.10 20.86 1.19
C LYS A 150 11.35 20.62 -0.31
N SER A 151 11.15 19.41 -0.80
CA SER A 151 11.35 19.08 -2.23
C SER A 151 10.18 19.45 -3.15
N HIS A 152 9.03 19.89 -2.61
CA HIS A 152 7.80 20.20 -3.37
C HIS A 152 7.35 19.09 -4.33
N VAL A 153 7.80 17.85 -4.13
CA VAL A 153 7.46 16.71 -4.98
C VAL A 153 6.07 16.22 -4.65
N GLU A 154 5.22 16.17 -5.67
CA GLU A 154 3.91 15.56 -5.66
C GLU A 154 3.89 14.42 -6.69
N PHE A 155 3.33 13.28 -6.29
CA PHE A 155 3.08 12.20 -7.24
C PHE A 155 1.82 12.54 -8.02
N ARG A 156 1.83 12.22 -9.32
CA ARG A 156 0.63 12.37 -10.16
C ARG A 156 -0.31 11.20 -9.88
N TRP A 157 -1.58 11.39 -10.20
CA TRP A 157 -2.52 10.28 -10.28
C TRP A 157 -2.00 9.19 -11.22
N HIS A 158 -1.89 7.95 -10.72
CA HIS A 158 -1.41 6.80 -11.48
C HIS A 158 -2.03 5.50 -10.94
N ARG A 159 -1.77 4.39 -11.64
CA ARG A 159 -1.98 3.03 -11.17
C ARG A 159 -0.63 2.35 -11.09
N ASP A 160 -0.43 1.54 -10.07
CA ASP A 160 0.85 0.86 -9.87
C ASP A 160 1.13 -0.13 -11.00
N ASP A 161 0.12 -0.83 -11.52
CA ASP A 161 0.30 -1.77 -12.63
C ASP A 161 0.68 -1.08 -13.95
N ASP A 162 0.16 0.11 -14.22
CA ASP A 162 0.56 0.91 -15.38
C ASP A 162 2.05 1.28 -15.34
N GLU A 163 2.61 1.56 -14.15
CA GLU A 163 4.02 1.93 -13.98
C GLU A 163 4.94 0.69 -13.89
N GLN A 164 4.59 -0.29 -13.05
CA GLN A 164 5.45 -1.45 -12.78
C GLN A 164 5.42 -2.49 -13.91
N LEU A 165 4.29 -2.59 -14.64
CA LEU A 165 4.11 -3.54 -15.74
C LEU A 165 4.16 -2.86 -17.11
N ALA A 166 4.59 -1.59 -17.20
CA ALA A 166 4.69 -0.81 -18.43
C ALA A 166 5.43 -1.55 -19.56
N MET A 167 6.48 -2.29 -19.20
CA MET A 167 7.32 -3.04 -20.14
C MET A 167 6.91 -4.51 -20.30
N SER A 168 5.84 -4.96 -19.62
CA SER A 168 5.34 -6.32 -19.71
C SER A 168 4.42 -6.49 -20.91
N VAL A 169 4.84 -7.29 -21.89
CA VAL A 169 4.06 -7.58 -23.11
C VAL A 169 2.74 -8.31 -22.84
N HIS A 170 2.55 -8.85 -21.64
CA HIS A 170 1.37 -9.59 -21.22
C HIS A 170 0.58 -8.89 -20.11
N ARG A 171 0.80 -7.59 -19.88
CA ARG A 171 0.17 -6.83 -18.78
C ARG A 171 -1.34 -7.01 -18.69
N GLU A 172 -2.03 -7.07 -19.83
CA GLU A 172 -3.50 -7.20 -19.92
C GLU A 172 -4.02 -8.56 -19.40
N THR A 173 -3.14 -9.53 -19.22
CA THR A 173 -3.47 -10.87 -18.70
C THR A 173 -3.03 -11.08 -17.26
N ILE A 174 -2.31 -10.11 -16.68
CA ILE A 174 -1.84 -10.16 -15.30
C ILE A 174 -2.97 -9.67 -14.41
N VAL A 175 -3.38 -10.52 -13.45
CA VAL A 175 -4.35 -10.14 -12.43
C VAL A 175 -3.75 -9.05 -11.53
N PRO A 176 -4.57 -8.09 -11.03
CA PRO A 176 -4.07 -7.07 -10.12
C PRO A 176 -3.36 -7.68 -8.91
N TYR A 177 -2.17 -7.16 -8.59
CA TYR A 177 -1.45 -7.54 -7.38
C TYR A 177 -1.81 -6.61 -6.22
N VAL A 178 -1.38 -6.96 -5.01
CA VAL A 178 -1.55 -6.12 -3.82
C VAL A 178 -0.25 -5.44 -3.46
N SER A 179 -0.27 -4.11 -3.39
CA SER A 179 0.80 -3.30 -2.80
C SER A 179 0.60 -3.23 -1.29
N ALA A 180 1.66 -3.46 -0.52
CA ALA A 180 1.71 -3.25 0.93
C ALA A 180 2.59 -2.02 1.23
N TRP A 181 1.97 -0.86 1.39
CA TRP A 181 2.65 0.40 1.67
C TRP A 181 2.80 0.59 3.18
N CYS A 182 4.02 0.48 3.66
CA CYS A 182 4.37 0.58 5.07
C CYS A 182 4.70 2.03 5.45
N ALA A 183 3.92 2.62 6.36
CA ALA A 183 4.21 3.95 6.90
C ALA A 183 5.46 3.88 7.79
N LEU A 184 6.61 4.34 7.27
CA LEU A 184 7.81 4.43 8.10
C LEU A 184 7.76 5.63 9.03
N ASP A 185 7.05 6.70 8.68
CA ASP A 185 6.86 7.88 9.51
C ASP A 185 5.39 8.25 9.64
N ASP A 186 5.09 9.15 10.56
CA ASP A 186 3.75 9.72 10.66
C ASP A 186 3.42 10.49 9.37
N VAL A 187 2.38 10.03 8.70
CA VAL A 187 1.86 10.58 7.46
C VAL A 187 0.58 11.37 7.73
N THR A 188 0.61 12.60 7.25
CA THR A 188 -0.40 13.63 7.41
C THR A 188 -0.72 14.21 6.04
N GLU A 189 -1.80 14.97 5.96
CA GLU A 189 -2.16 15.72 4.75
C GLU A 189 -1.01 16.62 4.25
N ALA A 190 -0.18 17.14 5.16
CA ALA A 190 0.87 18.11 4.85
C ALA A 190 2.21 17.49 4.38
N ASN A 191 2.42 16.19 4.57
CA ASN A 191 3.69 15.53 4.21
C ASN A 191 3.51 14.34 3.26
N GLY A 192 2.43 14.37 2.47
CA GLY A 192 2.27 13.52 1.30
C GLY A 192 1.51 12.22 1.55
N ALA A 193 0.44 12.28 2.35
CA ALA A 193 -0.55 11.21 2.46
C ALA A 193 -1.10 10.77 1.11
N LEU A 194 -1.34 9.46 0.99
CA LEU A 194 -1.93 8.87 -0.21
C LEU A 194 -3.41 9.25 -0.32
N GLN A 195 -3.86 9.43 -1.55
CA GLN A 195 -5.28 9.51 -1.90
C GLN A 195 -5.65 8.38 -2.85
N PHE A 196 -6.87 7.84 -2.72
CA PHE A 196 -7.34 6.72 -3.52
C PHE A 196 -8.65 7.08 -4.22
N VAL A 197 -8.79 6.73 -5.50
CA VAL A 197 -10.10 6.69 -6.15
C VAL A 197 -10.67 5.28 -5.98
N SER A 198 -11.77 5.19 -5.25
CA SER A 198 -12.41 3.92 -4.90
C SER A 198 -13.00 3.21 -6.13
N LEU A 199 -12.92 1.88 -6.14
CA LEU A 199 -13.42 1.03 -7.24
C LEU A 199 -14.96 1.00 -7.34
N ASP A 200 -15.68 1.31 -6.26
CA ASP A 200 -17.14 1.37 -6.19
C ASP A 200 -17.75 2.66 -6.77
N GLY A 201 -16.92 3.61 -7.21
CA GLY A 201 -17.36 4.83 -7.87
C GLY A 201 -17.82 4.59 -9.33
N PRO A 202 -18.76 5.40 -9.86
CA PRO A 202 -19.19 5.29 -11.25
C PRO A 202 -17.99 5.43 -12.20
N SER A 203 -17.73 4.38 -12.99
CA SER A 203 -16.68 4.34 -14.00
C SER A 203 -17.16 5.07 -15.27
N GLU A 204 -16.80 6.34 -15.41
CA GLU A 204 -16.89 6.99 -16.72
C GLU A 204 -15.65 6.61 -17.53
N LEU A 205 -15.81 5.63 -18.43
CA LEU A 205 -14.78 5.26 -19.40
C LEU A 205 -14.43 6.48 -20.27
N GLY A 206 -13.27 7.09 -20.02
CA GLY A 206 -12.61 7.97 -20.97
C GLY A 206 -11.93 9.17 -20.33
N ASN A 207 -10.60 9.20 -20.40
CA ASN A 207 -9.74 10.33 -20.01
C ASN A 207 -10.24 11.06 -18.76
N ASP A 208 -10.14 10.38 -17.60
CA ASP A 208 -10.40 11.01 -16.32
C ASP A 208 -9.45 12.20 -16.15
N LYS A 209 -9.95 13.41 -16.46
CA LYS A 209 -9.25 14.65 -16.18
C LYS A 209 -8.92 14.66 -14.68
N VAL A 210 -7.76 15.17 -14.31
CA VAL A 210 -7.30 15.26 -12.91
C VAL A 210 -8.39 15.78 -11.97
N GLU A 211 -9.19 16.75 -12.41
CA GLU A 211 -10.33 17.29 -11.66
C GLU A 211 -11.41 16.25 -11.32
N ASN A 212 -11.68 15.29 -12.20
CA ASN A 212 -12.65 14.22 -11.96
C ASN A 212 -12.11 13.23 -10.93
N LEU A 213 -10.82 12.87 -11.02
CA LEU A 213 -10.15 12.01 -10.05
C LEU A 213 -10.16 12.66 -8.67
N GLN A 214 -9.79 13.94 -8.58
CA GLN A 214 -9.78 14.69 -7.33
C GLN A 214 -11.15 14.73 -6.66
N ARG A 215 -12.24 14.85 -7.43
CA ARG A 215 -13.61 14.84 -6.87
C ARG A 215 -14.06 13.49 -6.35
N ARG A 216 -13.49 12.39 -6.86
CA ARG A 216 -13.82 11.01 -6.49
C ARG A 216 -12.82 10.42 -5.49
N ALA A 217 -11.71 11.10 -5.29
CA ALA A 217 -10.67 10.70 -4.37
C ALA A 217 -11.19 10.65 -2.93
N SER A 218 -10.63 9.73 -2.16
CA SER A 218 -10.72 9.81 -0.71
C SER A 218 -10.10 11.11 -0.20
N GLU A 219 -10.49 11.51 1.00
CA GLU A 219 -9.65 12.39 1.80
C GLU A 219 -8.23 11.80 1.93
N PRO A 220 -7.18 12.61 2.11
CA PRO A 220 -5.83 12.09 2.28
C PRO A 220 -5.74 11.13 3.46
N VAL A 221 -5.22 9.93 3.21
CA VAL A 221 -5.22 8.84 4.18
C VAL A 221 -4.05 9.02 5.14
N THR A 222 -4.34 9.58 6.31
CA THR A 222 -3.36 9.73 7.38
C THR A 222 -2.99 8.39 8.02
N ALA A 223 -1.69 8.19 8.27
CA ALA A 223 -1.13 6.96 8.80
C ALA A 223 -0.12 7.27 9.91
N LYS A 224 -0.09 6.47 10.97
CA LYS A 224 0.97 6.51 11.97
C LYS A 224 2.12 5.60 11.54
N ALA A 225 3.33 5.93 11.99
CA ALA A 225 4.47 5.05 11.76
C ALA A 225 4.16 3.63 12.27
N GLY A 226 4.27 2.64 11.39
CA GLY A 226 3.91 1.25 11.63
C GLY A 226 2.51 0.82 11.15
N ASP A 227 1.68 1.75 10.69
CA ASP A 227 0.49 1.42 9.92
C ASP A 227 0.88 0.90 8.54
N VAL A 228 0.05 0.03 7.95
CA VAL A 228 0.25 -0.49 6.59
C VAL A 228 -1.01 -0.30 5.79
N LEU A 229 -0.89 0.33 4.62
CA LEU A 229 -1.96 0.43 3.63
C LEU A 229 -1.78 -0.70 2.62
N PHE A 230 -2.82 -1.48 2.41
CA PHE A 230 -2.91 -2.46 1.33
C PHE A 230 -3.82 -1.92 0.25
N PHE A 231 -3.41 -2.04 -1.01
CA PHE A 231 -4.26 -1.64 -2.15
C PHE A 231 -3.96 -2.46 -3.40
N LEU A 232 -4.98 -2.61 -4.26
CA LEU A 232 -4.85 -3.28 -5.55
C LEU A 232 -4.05 -2.42 -6.53
N SER A 233 -3.25 -3.06 -7.37
CA SER A 233 -2.39 -2.39 -8.35
C SER A 233 -3.14 -1.54 -9.37
N ASN A 234 -4.42 -1.88 -9.61
CA ASN A 234 -5.31 -1.18 -10.52
C ASN A 234 -6.14 -0.07 -9.85
N ALA A 235 -5.98 0.14 -8.54
CA ALA A 235 -6.53 1.29 -7.85
C ALA A 235 -5.77 2.55 -8.27
N THR A 236 -6.50 3.63 -8.59
CA THR A 236 -5.87 4.90 -8.97
C THR A 236 -5.49 5.68 -7.71
N ILE A 237 -4.21 6.03 -7.58
CA ILE A 237 -3.62 6.66 -6.39
C ILE A 237 -2.85 7.94 -6.71
N SER A 238 -2.66 8.81 -5.72
CA SER A 238 -1.79 9.99 -5.77
C SER A 238 -1.13 10.27 -4.42
#